data_AF-A0A243WGP4-F1
#
_entry.id   AF-A0A243WGP4-F1
#
_cell.length_a   1.000
_cell.length_b   1.000
_cell.length_c   1.000
_cell.angle_alpha   90.00
_cell.angle_beta   90.00
_cell.angle_gamma   90.00
#
_symmetry.space_group_name_H-M   'P 1'
#
loop_
_entity.id
_entity.type
_entity.pdbx_description
1 polymer ?
#
loop_
_entity_poly.entity_id
_entity_poly.type
_entity_poly.pdbx_seq_one_letter_code
_entity_poly.pdbx_strand_id
1 'polypeptide(L)'
;MINCFPFEVHFVNGAARGSPEQMYQVIADFSSPAFSSYKALFDKYGAAEGLLSLVDLTAFIIEERAPTLLDHLDFDEEGYQLDMHVDSDAALQVFRSAACPVFQNLDELTKYLIRIVGR
;
A
#
# COMPACT_ATOMS: atom_id res chain seq x y z
N MET A 1 -15.53 7.81 9.87
CA MET A 1 -14.94 6.71 9.06
C MET A 1 -13.86 7.34 8.21
N ILE A 2 -12.59 6.99 8.45
CA ILE A 2 -11.49 7.45 7.59
C ILE A 2 -11.57 6.60 6.32
N ASN A 3 -11.95 7.21 5.20
CA ASN A 3 -11.87 6.58 3.89
C ASN A 3 -10.38 6.36 3.58
N CYS A 4 -9.98 5.11 3.35
CA CYS A 4 -8.62 4.79 2.93
C CYS A 4 -8.57 4.55 1.42
N PHE A 5 -9.07 5.48 0.61
CA PHE A 5 -8.87 5.37 -0.83
C PHE A 5 -7.36 5.39 -1.15
N PRO A 6 -6.84 4.60 -2.10
CA PRO A 6 -7.51 3.64 -2.99
C PRO A 6 -7.65 2.22 -2.42
N PHE A 7 -7.34 2.01 -1.14
CA PHE A 7 -7.33 0.70 -0.50
C PHE A 7 -8.71 0.22 -0.04
N GLU A 8 -9.01 -1.03 -0.32
CA GLU A 8 -10.08 -1.80 0.26
C GLU A 8 -9.57 -2.52 1.51
N VAL A 9 -10.38 -2.56 2.57
CA VAL A 9 -9.98 -3.18 3.85
C VAL A 9 -11.00 -4.25 4.24
N HIS A 10 -10.52 -5.47 4.41
CA HIS A 10 -11.31 -6.62 4.81
C HIS A 10 -10.87 -7.12 6.19
N PHE A 11 -11.83 -7.43 7.06
CA PHE A 11 -11.56 -8.17 8.28
C PHE A 11 -11.58 -9.67 7.94
N VAL A 12 -10.43 -10.35 8.11
CA VAL A 12 -10.26 -11.76 7.70
C VAL A 12 -10.13 -12.71 8.89
N ASN A 13 -9.84 -12.19 10.09
CA ASN A 13 -9.71 -12.96 11.33
C ASN A 13 -8.77 -14.16 11.19
N GLY A 14 -7.51 -13.92 10.78
CA GLY A 14 -6.52 -14.98 10.56
C GLY A 14 -6.24 -15.82 11.79
N ALA A 15 -6.45 -15.30 13.01
CA ALA A 15 -6.39 -16.09 14.24
C ALA A 15 -7.33 -17.31 14.23
N ALA A 16 -8.53 -17.17 13.64
CA ALA A 16 -9.46 -18.29 13.48
C ALA A 16 -8.99 -19.33 12.43
N ARG A 17 -7.99 -19.00 11.62
CA ARG A 17 -7.43 -19.84 10.54
C ARG A 17 -5.98 -20.29 10.81
N GLY A 18 -5.42 -19.95 11.98
CA GLY A 18 -4.06 -20.32 12.36
C GLY A 18 -2.96 -19.30 11.99
N SER A 19 -3.34 -18.13 11.49
CA SER A 19 -2.43 -17.03 11.12
C SER A 19 -2.84 -15.74 11.85
N PRO A 20 -2.60 -15.63 13.16
CA PRO A 20 -3.02 -14.48 13.97
C PRO A 20 -2.47 -13.13 13.47
N GLU A 21 -1.33 -13.13 12.80
CA GLU A 21 -0.71 -11.98 12.14
C GLU A 21 -1.51 -11.43 10.94
N GLN A 22 -2.47 -12.20 10.41
CA GLN A 22 -3.32 -11.80 9.29
C GLN A 22 -4.72 -11.42 9.78
N MET A 23 -4.86 -10.35 10.56
CA MET A 23 -6.17 -9.96 11.12
C MET A 23 -7.03 -9.19 10.12
N TYR A 24 -6.39 -8.31 9.35
CA TYR A 24 -6.99 -7.52 8.28
C TYR A 24 -6.23 -7.74 6.98
N GLN A 25 -6.92 -7.65 5.86
CA GLN A 25 -6.35 -7.62 4.53
C GLN A 25 -6.62 -6.24 3.91
N VAL A 26 -5.60 -5.63 3.32
CA VAL A 26 -5.63 -4.30 2.71
C VAL A 26 -5.17 -4.43 1.27
N ILE A 27 -6.09 -4.20 0.33
CA ILE A 27 -5.87 -4.45 -1.09
C ILE A 27 -6.01 -3.15 -1.87
N ALA A 28 -5.13 -2.91 -2.84
CA ALA A 28 -5.33 -1.92 -3.88
C ALA A 28 -5.01 -2.53 -5.25
N ASP A 29 -6.02 -2.61 -6.12
CA ASP A 29 -5.84 -3.05 -7.51
C ASP A 29 -5.82 -1.84 -8.45
N PHE A 30 -4.62 -1.43 -8.85
CA PHE A 30 -4.42 -0.32 -9.78
C PHE A 30 -4.57 -0.72 -11.25
N SER A 31 -4.84 -2.00 -11.55
CA SER A 31 -5.14 -2.44 -12.91
C SER A 31 -6.54 -2.02 -13.38
N SER A 32 -7.45 -1.79 -12.42
CA SER A 32 -8.83 -1.40 -12.70
C SER A 32 -8.91 -0.07 -13.47
N PRO A 33 -9.83 0.07 -14.45
CA PRO A 33 -10.01 1.31 -15.22
C PRO A 33 -10.26 2.55 -14.35
N ALA A 34 -10.83 2.37 -13.14
CA ALA A 34 -11.07 3.44 -12.17
C ALA A 34 -9.76 4.10 -11.68
N PHE A 35 -8.64 3.39 -11.74
CA PHE A 35 -7.33 3.86 -11.30
C PHE A 35 -6.38 4.15 -12.47
N SER A 36 -6.92 4.41 -13.67
CA SER A 36 -6.12 4.70 -14.88
C SER A 36 -5.04 5.78 -14.69
N SER A 37 -5.28 6.79 -13.85
CA SER A 37 -4.28 7.82 -13.52
C SER A 37 -3.13 7.29 -12.66
N TYR A 38 -3.40 6.39 -11.70
CA TYR A 38 -2.37 5.70 -10.92
C TYR A 38 -1.57 4.75 -11.81
N LYS A 39 -2.27 3.96 -12.63
CA LYS A 39 -1.61 3.05 -13.56
C LYS A 39 -0.67 3.80 -14.51
N ALA A 40 -1.13 4.89 -15.13
CA ALA A 40 -0.29 5.71 -15.99
C ALA A 40 0.92 6.31 -15.25
N LEU A 41 0.74 6.69 -13.99
CA LEU A 41 1.82 7.18 -13.14
C LEU A 41 2.85 6.08 -12.85
N PHE A 42 2.41 4.90 -12.40
CA PHE A 42 3.31 3.77 -12.14
C PHE A 42 4.00 3.27 -13.41
N ASP A 43 3.31 3.26 -14.55
CA ASP A 43 3.88 2.94 -15.87
C ASP A 43 4.99 3.91 -16.25
N LYS A 44 4.77 5.22 -16.03
CA LYS A 44 5.79 6.25 -16.27
C LYS A 44 7.07 6.04 -15.46
N TYR A 45 6.95 5.47 -14.25
CA TYR A 45 8.08 5.20 -13.37
C TYR A 45 8.55 3.74 -13.41
N GLY A 46 8.08 2.94 -14.38
CA GLY A 46 8.64 1.63 -14.71
C GLY A 46 8.03 0.43 -13.97
N ALA A 47 6.82 0.54 -13.41
CA ALA A 47 6.13 -0.61 -12.80
C ALA A 47 5.94 -1.78 -13.79
N ALA A 48 5.52 -1.48 -15.03
CA ALA A 48 5.36 -2.49 -16.09
C ALA A 48 6.66 -3.23 -16.44
N GLU A 49 7.80 -2.58 -16.22
CA GLU A 49 9.14 -3.08 -16.53
C GLU A 49 9.80 -3.74 -15.30
N GLY A 50 9.11 -3.79 -14.16
CA GLY A 50 9.63 -4.29 -12.89
C GLY A 50 10.67 -3.37 -12.23
N LEU A 51 10.79 -2.12 -12.68
CA LEU A 51 11.71 -1.12 -12.13
C LEU A 51 11.14 -0.41 -10.89
N LEU A 52 9.84 -0.53 -10.66
CA LEU A 52 9.12 -0.01 -9.51
C LEU A 52 8.27 -1.13 -8.93
N SER A 53 8.50 -1.45 -7.65
CA SER A 53 7.61 -2.31 -6.86
C SER A 53 6.63 -1.45 -6.07
N LEU A 54 5.36 -1.84 -6.08
CA LEU A 54 4.32 -1.24 -5.23
C LEU A 54 4.58 -1.52 -3.75
N VAL A 55 5.15 -2.69 -3.43
CA VAL A 55 5.64 -3.00 -2.07
C VAL A 55 6.71 -2.01 -1.66
N ASP A 56 7.77 -1.85 -2.46
CA ASP A 56 8.87 -0.93 -2.14
C ASP A 56 8.39 0.51 -1.99
N LEU A 57 7.48 0.96 -2.85
CA LEU A 57 6.86 2.28 -2.76
C LEU A 57 6.10 2.45 -1.44
N THR A 58 5.27 1.48 -1.09
CA THR A 58 4.43 1.55 0.11
C THR A 58 5.26 1.43 1.38
N ALA A 59 6.23 0.50 1.41
CA ALA A 59 7.19 0.34 2.48
C ALA A 59 8.00 1.63 2.68
N PHE A 60 8.46 2.27 1.60
CA PHE A 60 9.18 3.54 1.69
C PHE A 60 8.33 4.68 2.26
N ILE A 61 7.05 4.78 1.86
CA ILE A 61 6.10 5.75 2.44
C ILE A 61 5.94 5.51 3.95
N ILE A 62 5.81 4.24 4.35
CA ILE A 62 5.61 3.85 5.75
C ILE A 62 6.88 4.08 6.57
N GLU A 63 8.05 3.73 6.05
CA GLU A 63 9.35 3.95 6.69
C GLU A 63 9.53 5.43 7.09
N GLU A 64 9.12 6.35 6.22
CA GLU A 64 9.24 7.79 6.51
C GLU A 64 8.20 8.31 7.52
N ARG A 65 7.01 7.72 7.60
CA ARG A 65 5.88 8.27 8.35
C ARG A 65 5.59 7.56 9.66
N ALA A 66 5.78 6.25 9.68
CA ALA A 66 5.49 5.38 10.80
C ALA A 66 6.34 4.10 10.68
N PRO A 67 7.67 4.17 10.84
CA PRO A 67 8.57 3.05 10.55
C PRO A 67 8.27 1.79 11.34
N THR A 68 7.79 1.94 12.59
CA THR A 68 7.39 0.81 13.44
C THR A 68 6.20 0.03 12.89
N LEU A 69 5.45 0.57 11.94
CA LEU A 69 4.33 -0.14 11.31
C LEU A 69 4.80 -1.29 10.41
N LEU A 70 6.03 -1.24 9.87
CA LEU A 70 6.53 -2.29 8.98
C LEU A 70 6.58 -3.67 9.67
N ASP A 71 6.83 -3.71 10.98
CA ASP A 71 6.84 -4.95 11.76
C ASP A 71 5.45 -5.60 11.90
N HIS A 72 4.39 -4.88 11.54
CA HIS A 72 2.99 -5.30 11.64
C HIS A 72 2.34 -5.58 10.28
N LEU A 73 3.12 -5.49 9.20
CA LEU A 73 2.66 -5.65 7.83
C LEU A 73 3.36 -6.80 7.15
N ASP A 74 2.58 -7.61 6.46
CA ASP A 74 3.07 -8.63 5.52
C ASP A 74 2.62 -8.23 4.13
N PHE A 75 3.59 -8.00 3.22
CA PHE A 75 3.34 -7.44 1.90
C PHE A 75 3.37 -8.53 0.82
N ASP A 76 2.47 -8.40 -0.15
CA ASP A 76 2.48 -9.17 -1.38
C ASP A 76 2.13 -8.26 -2.58
N GLU A 77 2.61 -8.62 -3.76
CA GLU A 77 2.37 -7.87 -4.99
C GLU A 77 2.24 -8.79 -6.20
N GLU A 78 1.19 -8.56 -6.98
CA GLU A 78 0.96 -9.22 -8.25
C GLU A 78 0.60 -8.18 -9.33
N GLY A 79 1.57 -7.82 -10.16
CA GLY A 79 1.40 -6.85 -11.24
C GLY A 79 1.10 -5.43 -10.73
N TYR A 80 -0.15 -4.98 -10.85
CA TYR A 80 -0.60 -3.67 -10.33
C TYR A 80 -1.45 -3.82 -9.07
N GLN A 81 -1.49 -5.02 -8.50
CA GLN A 81 -2.18 -5.27 -7.25
C GLN A 81 -1.18 -5.28 -6.12
N LEU A 82 -1.45 -4.46 -5.12
CA LEU A 82 -0.79 -4.50 -3.82
C LEU A 82 -1.75 -5.17 -2.82
N ASP A 83 -1.27 -6.21 -2.15
CA ASP A 83 -1.99 -6.89 -1.07
C ASP A 83 -1.12 -6.83 0.19
N MET A 84 -1.74 -6.55 1.33
CA MET A 84 -1.06 -6.45 2.60
C MET A 84 -1.93 -7.03 3.71
N HIS A 85 -1.32 -7.81 4.59
CA HIS A 85 -1.95 -8.22 5.83
C HIS A 85 -1.49 -7.36 7.00
N VAL A 86 -2.43 -7.06 7.90
CA VAL A 86 -2.20 -6.25 9.09
C VAL A 86 -2.63 -7.03 10.32
N ASP A 87 -1.79 -7.05 11.34
CA ASP A 87 -1.98 -7.89 12.53
C ASP A 87 -3.04 -7.40 13.53
N SER A 88 -3.46 -6.13 13.45
CA SER A 88 -4.31 -5.50 14.45
C SER A 88 -5.04 -4.25 13.95
N ASP A 89 -6.14 -3.89 14.62
CA ASP A 89 -6.87 -2.65 14.32
C ASP A 89 -6.00 -1.42 14.59
N ALA A 90 -5.15 -1.46 15.63
CA ALA A 90 -4.24 -0.38 15.96
C ALA A 90 -3.25 -0.10 14.82
N ALA A 91 -2.59 -1.14 14.30
CA ALA A 91 -1.71 -1.03 13.14
C ALA A 91 -2.48 -0.53 11.90
N LEU A 92 -3.71 -1.00 11.69
CA LEU A 92 -4.57 -0.53 10.61
C LEU A 92 -4.90 0.98 10.72
N GLN A 93 -5.14 1.50 11.92
CA GLN A 93 -5.35 2.95 12.09
C GLN A 93 -4.08 3.75 11.80
N VAL A 94 -2.90 3.23 12.19
CA VAL A 94 -1.61 3.85 11.87
C VAL A 94 -1.39 3.84 10.36
N PHE A 95 -1.59 2.71 9.68
CA PHE A 95 -1.56 2.62 8.21
C PHE A 95 -2.48 3.67 7.59
N ARG A 96 -3.71 3.79 8.12
CA ARG A 96 -4.70 4.75 7.63
C ARG A 96 -4.23 6.20 7.68
N SER A 97 -3.52 6.55 8.75
CA SER A 97 -2.99 7.90 8.95
C SER A 97 -1.70 8.17 8.17
N ALA A 98 -0.88 7.14 7.94
CA ALA A 98 0.42 7.26 7.32
C ALA A 98 0.35 7.19 5.79
N ALA A 99 -0.22 6.11 5.26
CA ALA A 99 -0.16 5.78 3.83
C ALA A 99 -1.31 6.39 3.03
N CYS A 100 -2.57 6.23 3.48
CA CYS A 100 -3.72 6.63 2.64
C CYS A 100 -3.68 8.11 2.19
N PRO A 101 -3.28 9.10 3.03
CA PRO A 101 -3.19 10.49 2.56
C PRO A 101 -2.23 10.68 1.38
N VAL A 102 -1.12 9.94 1.34
CA VAL A 102 -0.16 9.98 0.24
C VAL A 102 -0.78 9.41 -1.03
N PHE A 103 -1.45 8.25 -0.93
CA PHE A 103 -2.09 7.64 -2.10
C PHE A 103 -3.33 8.41 -2.56
N GLN A 104 -4.02 9.16 -1.70
CA GLN A 104 -5.14 10.03 -2.09
C GLN A 104 -4.69 11.26 -2.89
N ASN A 105 -3.42 11.60 -2.83
CA ASN A 105 -2.86 12.78 -3.47
C ASN A 105 -1.79 12.37 -4.49
N LEU A 106 -2.17 12.31 -5.77
CA LEU A 106 -1.27 11.92 -6.86
C LEU A 106 -0.01 12.80 -6.94
N ASP A 107 -0.09 14.09 -6.62
CA ASP A 107 1.08 14.98 -6.62
C ASP A 107 2.07 14.60 -5.51
N GLU A 108 1.55 14.17 -4.35
CA GLU A 108 2.37 13.70 -3.24
C GLU A 108 2.97 12.34 -3.53
N LEU A 109 2.17 11.40 -4.03
CA LEU A 109 2.64 10.09 -4.49
C LEU A 109 3.75 10.21 -5.55
N THR A 110 3.60 11.15 -6.49
CA THR A 110 4.62 11.44 -7.51
C THR A 110 5.95 11.87 -6.89
N LYS A 111 5.94 12.63 -5.78
CA LYS A 111 7.18 13.02 -5.09
C LYS A 111 7.91 11.81 -4.51
N TYR A 112 7.18 10.85 -3.94
CA TYR A 112 7.75 9.60 -3.43
C TYR A 112 8.37 8.79 -4.57
N LEU A 113 7.65 8.65 -5.69
CA LEU A 113 8.14 7.94 -6.88
C LEU A 113 9.43 8.54 -7.44
N ILE A 114 9.50 9.87 -7.58
CA ILE A 114 10.72 10.56 -8.04
C ILE A 114 11.91 10.26 -7.13
N ARG A 115 11.68 10.19 -5.81
CA ARG A 115 12.74 9.90 -4.84
C ARG A 115 13.21 8.46 -4.90
N ILE A 116 12.32 7.51 -5.17
CA ILE A 116 12.68 6.09 -5.33
C ILE A 116 13.48 5.90 -6.61
N VAL A 117 13.00 6.42 -7.75
CA VAL A 117 13.68 6.26 -9.05
C VAL A 117 14.98 7.07 -9.14
N GLY A 118 15.10 8.14 -8.35
CA GLY A 118 16.32 8.94 -8.27
C GLY A 118 17.39 8.41 -7.31
N ARG A 119 17.14 7.31 -6.59
CA ARG A 119 18.14 6.61 -5.77
C ARG A 119 19.00 5.69 -6.62
#